data_AF-A0A087T5A1-F1
#
_entry.id   AF-A0A087T5A1-F1
#
_cell.length_a   1.000
_cell.length_b   1.000
_cell.length_c   1.000
_cell.angle_alpha   90.00
_cell.angle_beta   90.00
_cell.angle_gamma   90.00
#
_symmetry.space_group_name_H-M   'P 1'
#
loop_
_entity.id
_entity.type
_entity.pdbx_description
1 polymer ?
#
loop_
_entity_poly.entity_id
_entity_poly.type
_entity_poly.pdbx_seq_one_letter_code
_entity_poly.pdbx_strand_id
1 'polypeptide(L)'
;YQSKDAACTIVVGKDFPLAPTCVKASHITASSALISWLPSNSNFQHVVAVNSVEVKVVKPGCFRHHVTGLSPNTLYRVSVRVKP
;
A
#
# COMPACT_ATOMS: atom_id res chain seq x y z
N TYR A 1 -22.50 -5.93 -20.13
CA TYR A 1 -21.61 -6.52 -19.12
C TYR A 1 -20.76 -5.38 -18.55
N GLN A 2 -21.02 -4.97 -17.32
CA GLN A 2 -20.50 -3.73 -16.75
C GLN A 2 -19.05 -3.94 -16.31
N SER A 3 -18.08 -3.45 -17.08
CA SER A 3 -16.68 -3.42 -16.66
C SER A 3 -16.55 -2.40 -15.53
N LYS A 4 -16.50 -2.88 -14.29
CA LYS A 4 -16.22 -2.03 -13.14
C LYS A 4 -14.73 -1.71 -13.14
N ASP A 5 -14.46 -0.47 -13.52
CA ASP A 5 -13.35 0.34 -13.04
C ASP A 5 -11.94 -0.14 -13.42
N ALA A 6 -11.43 0.44 -14.51
CA ALA A 6 -10.01 0.72 -14.61
C ALA A 6 -9.84 2.23 -14.40
N ALA A 7 -9.80 2.68 -13.14
CA ALA A 7 -9.28 4.01 -12.81
C ALA A 7 -7.77 4.05 -13.10
N CYS A 8 -7.42 4.14 -14.39
CA CYS A 8 -6.07 4.42 -14.84
C CYS A 8 -5.87 5.94 -14.84
N THR A 9 -5.33 6.50 -13.76
CA THR A 9 -4.82 7.88 -13.79
C THR A 9 -3.41 7.86 -14.33
N ILE A 10 -3.24 8.23 -15.60
CA ILE A 10 -1.92 8.49 -16.19
C ILE A 10 -1.51 9.88 -15.75
N VAL A 11 -0.44 9.98 -14.97
CA VAL A 11 0.13 11.26 -14.55
C VAL A 11 1.50 11.40 -15.20
N VAL A 12 1.61 12.32 -16.15
CA VAL A 12 2.86 12.66 -16.85
C VAL A 12 3.45 13.89 -16.19
N GLY A 13 4.63 13.78 -15.59
CA GLY A 13 5.35 14.90 -14.98
C GLY A 13 6.76 14.50 -14.57
N LYS A 14 7.73 15.36 -14.89
CA LYS A 14 9.18 15.16 -14.84
C LYS A 14 9.79 14.97 -13.42
N ASP A 15 8.96 14.89 -12.37
CA ASP A 15 9.32 14.67 -10.96
C ASP A 15 8.20 13.89 -10.23
N PHE A 16 7.79 12.74 -10.77
CA PHE A 16 6.65 12.00 -10.21
C PHE A 16 7.02 11.33 -8.87
N PRO A 17 6.22 11.49 -7.80
CA PRO A 17 6.46 10.78 -6.55
C PRO A 17 6.37 9.28 -6.83
N LEU A 18 7.50 8.58 -6.71
CA LEU A 18 7.55 7.11 -6.73
C LEU A 18 6.65 6.51 -5.64
N ALA A 19 6.25 7.30 -4.64
CA ALA A 19 5.36 6.87 -3.58
C ALA A 19 4.03 6.30 -4.14
N PRO A 20 3.56 5.17 -3.62
CA PRO A 20 2.27 4.60 -4.00
C PRO A 20 1.13 5.53 -3.57
N THR A 21 0.04 5.55 -4.36
CA THR A 21 -1.14 6.38 -4.11
C THR A 21 -2.31 5.53 -3.61
N CYS A 22 -3.38 6.18 -3.14
CA CYS A 22 -4.62 5.52 -2.73
C CYS A 22 -4.41 4.40 -1.68
N VAL A 23 -3.53 4.64 -0.69
CA VAL A 23 -3.32 3.68 0.41
C VAL A 23 -4.61 3.60 1.23
N LYS A 24 -5.20 2.41 1.26
CA LYS A 24 -6.47 2.12 1.93
C LYS A 24 -6.30 0.95 2.89
N ALA A 25 -6.85 1.10 4.08
CA ALA A 25 -7.03 0.00 5.02
C ALA A 25 -8.43 -0.61 4.86
N SER A 26 -8.51 -1.94 4.83
CA SER A 26 -9.73 -2.74 4.75
C SER A 26 -9.58 -3.98 5.62
N HIS A 27 -10.67 -4.73 5.86
CA HIS A 27 -10.64 -5.94 6.71
C HIS A 27 -9.89 -5.72 8.04
N ILE A 28 -10.19 -4.60 8.70
CA ILE A 28 -9.54 -4.21 9.95
C ILE A 28 -10.16 -5.04 11.07
N THR A 29 -9.32 -5.76 11.81
CA THR A 29 -9.67 -6.55 12.98
C THR A 29 -8.85 -6.05 14.18
N ALA A 30 -9.09 -6.64 15.37
CA ALA A 30 -8.33 -6.34 16.57
C ALA A 30 -6.82 -6.64 16.44
N SER A 31 -6.44 -7.56 15.55
CA SER A 31 -5.06 -8.04 15.41
C SER A 31 -4.50 -8.00 14.00
N SER A 32 -5.29 -7.56 13.01
CA SER A 32 -4.87 -7.48 11.62
C SER A 32 -5.56 -6.37 10.83
N ALA A 33 -4.95 -5.94 9.74
CA ALA A 33 -5.56 -5.04 8.77
C ALA A 33 -5.02 -5.33 7.36
N LEU A 34 -5.89 -5.31 6.36
CA LEU A 34 -5.51 -5.39 4.96
C LEU A 34 -5.21 -4.01 4.41
N ILE A 35 -3.95 -3.79 4.04
CA ILE A 35 -3.49 -2.55 3.44
C ILE A 35 -3.38 -2.78 1.94
N SER A 36 -4.04 -1.95 1.16
CA SER A 36 -4.04 -1.98 -0.31
C SER A 36 -3.67 -0.61 -0.85
N TRP A 37 -2.88 -0.54 -1.91
CA TRP A 37 -2.47 0.71 -2.54
C TRP A 37 -2.43 0.58 -4.06
N LEU A 38 -2.38 1.73 -4.73
CA LEU A 38 -2.11 1.82 -6.16
C LEU A 38 -0.62 2.08 -6.38
N PRO A 39 0.08 1.23 -7.16
CA PRO A 39 1.49 1.44 -7.47
C PRO A 39 1.65 2.60 -8.46
N SER A 40 2.68 3.43 -8.25
CA SER A 40 3.10 4.42 -9.24
C SER A 40 3.88 3.79 -10.39
N ASN A 41 4.62 2.71 -10.10
CA ASN A 41 5.26 1.88 -11.11
C ASN A 41 5.30 0.44 -10.61
N SER A 42 4.67 -0.46 -11.37
CA SER A 42 4.55 -1.88 -11.04
C SER A 42 5.88 -2.64 -11.06
N ASN A 43 6.95 -2.04 -11.61
CA ASN A 43 8.28 -2.65 -11.67
C ASN A 43 9.10 -2.47 -10.38
N PHE A 44 8.68 -1.59 -9.47
CA PHE A 44 9.42 -1.36 -8.23
C PHE A 44 8.89 -2.16 -7.04
N GLN A 45 9.76 -2.42 -6.08
CA GLN A 45 9.40 -3.03 -4.82
C GLN A 45 8.71 -2.01 -3.92
N HIS A 46 7.79 -2.49 -3.09
CA HIS A 46 7.05 -1.64 -2.16
C HIS A 46 7.35 -2.07 -0.73
N VAL A 47 7.66 -1.13 0.13
CA VAL A 47 7.91 -1.37 1.55
C VAL A 47 6.72 -0.86 2.35
N VAL A 48 6.12 -1.75 3.12
CA VAL A 48 5.08 -1.43 4.09
C VAL A 48 5.75 -1.19 5.44
N ALA A 49 5.48 -0.03 6.03
CA ALA A 49 5.94 0.35 7.34
C ALA A 49 4.77 0.67 8.27
N VAL A 50 4.81 0.19 9.50
CA VAL A 50 3.80 0.40 10.55
C VAL A 50 4.47 1.16 11.68
N ASN A 51 3.92 2.31 12.08
CA ASN A 51 4.55 3.25 13.02
C ASN A 51 6.00 3.59 12.63
N SER A 52 6.24 3.81 11.34
CA SER A 52 7.57 4.08 10.76
C SER A 52 8.57 2.92 10.83
N VAL A 53 8.16 1.74 11.30
CA VAL A 53 8.98 0.52 11.30
C VAL A 53 8.65 -0.30 10.05
N GLU A 54 9.65 -0.62 9.24
CA GLU A 54 9.47 -1.48 8.06
C GLU A 54 9.08 -2.90 8.49
N VAL A 55 7.85 -3.31 8.18
CA VAL A 55 7.34 -4.63 8.55
C VAL A 55 7.43 -5.63 7.39
N LYS A 56 7.37 -5.14 6.16
CA LYS A 56 7.38 -6.01 4.98
C LYS A 56 7.87 -5.30 3.72
N VAL A 57 8.75 -6.00 2.98
CA VAL A 57 9.04 -5.69 1.58
C VAL A 57 8.19 -6.59 0.69
N VAL A 58 7.46 -5.96 -0.22
CA VAL A 58 6.52 -6.58 -1.15
C VAL A 58 7.15 -6.60 -2.53
N LYS A 59 7.10 -7.79 -3.15
CA LYS A 59 7.66 -8.02 -4.49
C LYS A 59 6.91 -7.20 -5.55
N PRO A 60 7.54 -6.90 -6.69
CA PRO A 60 6.87 -6.26 -7.82
C PRO A 60 5.64 -7.07 -8.23
N GLY A 61 4.55 -6.39 -8.60
CA GLY A 61 3.27 -7.02 -8.92
C GLY A 61 2.33 -7.33 -7.75
N CYS A 62 2.78 -7.14 -6.49
CA CYS A 62 1.92 -7.23 -5.31
C CYS A 62 1.70 -5.84 -4.70
N PHE A 63 0.43 -5.41 -4.57
CA PHE A 63 0.06 -4.06 -4.08
C PHE A 63 -0.88 -4.10 -2.87
N ARG A 64 -0.89 -5.23 -2.17
CA ARG A 64 -1.73 -5.47 -1.00
C ARG A 64 -0.95 -6.31 0.01
N HIS A 65 -1.13 -6.01 1.29
CA HIS A 65 -0.46 -6.72 2.38
C HIS A 65 -1.33 -6.78 3.62
N HIS A 66 -1.43 -7.98 4.22
CA HIS A 66 -2.01 -8.14 5.55
C HIS A 66 -0.97 -7.80 6.61
N VAL A 67 -1.21 -6.70 7.31
CA VAL A 67 -0.51 -6.39 8.56
C VAL A 67 -1.15 -7.24 9.65
N THR A 68 -0.37 -8.04 10.36
CA THR A 68 -0.81 -8.90 11.47
C THR A 68 -0.01 -8.61 12.72
N GLY A 69 -0.47 -9.11 13.88
CA GLY A 69 0.19 -8.86 15.16
C GLY A 69 -0.10 -7.46 15.72
N LEU A 70 -1.22 -6.86 15.30
CA LEU A 70 -1.71 -5.61 15.88
C LEU A 70 -2.33 -5.88 17.26
N SER A 71 -2.30 -4.87 18.12
CA SER A 71 -2.96 -4.88 19.42
C SER A 71 -4.25 -4.05 19.37
N PRO A 72 -5.35 -4.54 19.98
CA PRO A 72 -6.59 -3.77 20.04
C PRO A 72 -6.38 -2.45 20.78
N ASN A 73 -7.18 -1.44 20.46
CA ASN A 73 -7.11 -0.09 21.03
C ASN A 73 -5.75 0.61 20.87
N THR A 74 -4.91 0.18 19.93
CA THR A 74 -3.64 0.82 19.62
C THR A 74 -3.73 1.52 18.27
N LEU A 75 -3.31 2.79 18.21
CA LEU A 75 -3.24 3.53 16.96
C LEU A 75 -2.02 3.09 16.15
N TYR A 76 -2.25 2.56 14.96
CA TYR A 76 -1.19 2.18 14.03
C TYR A 76 -1.19 3.11 12.82
N ARG A 77 -0.03 3.70 12.52
CA ARG A 77 0.17 4.49 11.31
C ARG A 77 0.86 3.64 10.24
N VAL A 78 0.11 3.22 9.23
CA VAL A 78 0.67 2.47 8.11
C VAL A 78 1.07 3.42 6.99
N SER A 79 2.28 3.25 6.48
CA SER A 79 2.79 3.95 5.29
C SER A 79 3.39 2.96 4.32
N VAL A 80 3.24 3.23 3.03
CA VAL A 80 3.84 2.41 1.98
C VAL A 80 4.79 3.29 1.19
N ARG A 81 6.01 2.81 0.96
CA ARG A 81 7.06 3.52 0.22
C ARG A 81 7.51 2.67 -0.94
N VAL A 82 7.90 3.29 -2.05
CA VAL A 82 8.58 2.57 -3.13
C VAL A 82 10.07 2.51 -2.82
N LYS A 83 10.65 1.34 -3.06
CA LYS A 83 12.09 1.12 -3.05
C LYS A 83 12.50 0.82 -4.51
N PRO A 84 13.10 1.80 -5.21
CA PRO A 84 13.55 1.62 -6.57
C PRO A 84 14.65 0.56 -6.68
#